data_AF-A0A8J4QPH4-F1
#
_entry.id   AF-A0A8J4QPH4-F1
#
_cell.length_a   1.000
_cell.length_b   1.000
_cell.length_c   1.000
_cell.angle_alpha   90.00
_cell.angle_beta   90.00
_cell.angle_gamma   90.00
#
_symmetry.space_group_name_H-M   'P 1'
#
loop_
_entity.id
_entity.type
_entity.pdbx_description
1 polymer ?
#
loop_
_entity_poly.entity_id
_entity_poly.type
_entity_poly.pdbx_seq_one_letter_code
_entity_poly.pdbx_strand_id
1 'polypeptide(L)'
;MAKGTARGGAPSARLAIYKACWFDMCNEADILSALDDAISDGVDILSISIGPDPPQPSYFENAISIGAFHAFQKGILVSALAGNSAFPGTATNVAPWILTVAASSVDREFHSIVYLGNSKVLKDFSLNPIKMEAYYGLIAGSAAVAPRVTAKNARQAGAVGLILIDPSIKEVGFQFIIPGTLIGQEEAEELQAYMISEM
;
A
#
# COMPACT_ATOMS: atom_id res chain seq x y z
N MET A 1 -8.89 6.05 13.46
CA MET A 1 -7.96 4.92 13.66
C MET A 1 -8.51 3.97 14.72
N ALA A 2 -8.27 2.67 14.57
CA ALA A 2 -8.69 1.68 15.54
C ALA A 2 -7.83 1.76 16.80
N LYS A 3 -8.48 1.77 17.97
CA LYS A 3 -7.80 1.64 19.26
C LYS A 3 -7.62 0.15 19.58
N GLY A 4 -6.44 -0.24 20.02
CA GLY A 4 -6.16 -1.62 20.38
C GLY A 4 -4.69 -1.84 20.72
N THR A 5 -4.36 -3.07 21.09
CA THR A 5 -2.97 -3.50 21.30
C THR A 5 -2.49 -4.23 20.05
N ALA A 6 -1.43 -3.73 19.42
CA ALA A 6 -0.80 -4.40 18.28
C ALA A 6 0.02 -5.60 18.75
N ARG A 7 -0.06 -6.72 18.03
CA ARG A 7 0.78 -7.91 18.22
C ARG A 7 0.99 -8.62 16.88
N GLY A 8 2.13 -9.27 16.70
CA GLY A 8 2.37 -10.16 15.56
C GLY A 8 1.68 -11.52 15.71
N GLY A 9 1.79 -12.37 14.69
CA GLY A 9 1.25 -13.74 14.72
C GLY A 9 1.91 -14.63 15.78
N ALA A 10 3.20 -14.40 16.07
CA ALA A 10 3.96 -15.09 17.12
C ALA A 10 4.60 -14.07 18.08
N PRO A 11 3.89 -13.60 19.12
CA PRO A 11 4.37 -12.52 20.00
C PRO A 11 5.67 -12.79 20.77
N SER A 12 6.01 -14.08 20.98
CA SER A 12 7.21 -14.50 21.70
C SER A 12 8.38 -14.89 20.80
N ALA A 13 8.24 -14.75 19.47
CA ALA A 13 9.30 -15.06 18.53
C ALA A 13 10.48 -14.08 18.69
N ARG A 14 11.69 -14.56 18.42
CA ARG A 14 12.89 -13.71 18.33
C ARG A 14 12.99 -13.13 16.92
N LEU A 15 13.46 -11.90 16.81
CA LEU A 15 13.66 -11.23 15.52
C LEU A 15 15.16 -11.07 15.25
N ALA A 16 15.59 -11.54 14.08
CA ALA A 16 16.87 -11.20 13.47
C ALA A 16 16.57 -10.36 12.22
N ILE A 17 17.24 -9.20 12.10
CA ILE A 17 16.91 -8.21 11.07
C ILE A 17 18.10 -8.09 10.11
N TYR A 18 17.86 -8.47 8.86
CA TYR A 18 18.84 -8.38 7.77
C TYR A 18 18.36 -7.31 6.78
N LYS A 19 19.05 -6.17 6.77
CA LYS A 19 18.67 -5.03 5.92
C LYS A 19 19.32 -5.15 4.54
N ALA A 20 18.56 -5.64 3.56
CA ALA A 20 19.00 -5.76 2.16
C ALA A 20 18.51 -4.64 1.23
N CYS A 21 17.62 -3.76 1.73
CA CYS A 21 17.04 -2.67 0.94
C CYS A 21 17.42 -1.31 1.54
N TRP A 22 17.67 -0.37 0.64
CA TRP A 22 18.00 1.02 0.94
C TRP A 22 17.13 1.91 0.06
N PHE A 23 16.78 3.11 0.54
CA PHE A 23 15.92 4.05 -0.21
C PHE A 23 14.81 3.28 -0.95
N ASP A 24 14.82 3.30 -2.28
CA ASP A 24 13.86 2.58 -3.13
C ASP A 24 14.51 1.46 -3.97
N MET A 25 15.61 0.88 -3.49
CA MET A 25 16.37 -0.16 -4.20
C MET A 25 16.77 -1.30 -3.28
N CYS A 26 16.58 -2.52 -3.76
CA CYS A 26 17.07 -3.74 -3.15
C CYS A 26 18.00 -4.41 -4.16
N ASN A 27 19.32 -4.32 -3.93
CA ASN A 27 20.29 -4.92 -4.84
C ASN A 27 20.32 -6.44 -4.63
N GLU A 28 20.37 -7.21 -5.73
CA GLU A 28 20.43 -8.67 -5.67
C GLU A 28 21.61 -9.20 -4.84
N ALA A 29 22.75 -8.52 -4.87
CA ALA A 29 23.92 -8.87 -4.06
C ALA A 29 23.65 -8.70 -2.55
N ASP A 30 22.97 -7.61 -2.15
CA ASP A 30 22.62 -7.36 -0.75
C ASP A 30 21.58 -8.37 -0.25
N ILE A 31 20.62 -8.73 -1.12
CA ILE A 31 19.61 -9.76 -0.82
C ILE A 31 20.28 -11.12 -0.62
N LEU A 32 21.19 -11.53 -1.51
CA LEU A 32 21.91 -12.80 -1.38
C LEU A 32 22.77 -12.82 -0.12
N SER A 33 23.49 -11.74 0.19
CA SER A 33 24.29 -11.64 1.42
C SER A 33 23.42 -11.77 2.67
N ALA A 34 22.27 -11.07 2.70
CA ALA A 34 21.33 -11.15 3.81
C ALA A 34 20.76 -12.57 4.01
N LEU A 35 20.47 -13.27 2.91
CA LEU A 35 19.98 -14.65 2.97
C LEU A 35 21.08 -15.61 3.44
N ASP A 36 22.30 -15.48 2.95
CA ASP A 36 23.43 -16.32 3.35
C ASP A 36 23.73 -16.16 4.85
N ASP A 37 23.79 -14.91 5.34
CA ASP A 37 23.98 -14.60 6.76
C ASP A 37 22.85 -15.18 7.62
N ALA A 38 21.59 -14.97 7.22
CA ALA A 38 20.44 -15.49 7.97
C ALA A 38 20.41 -17.02 8.03
N ILE A 39 20.77 -17.67 6.93
CA ILE A 39 20.90 -19.12 6.86
C ILE A 39 22.06 -19.61 7.75
N SER A 40 23.17 -18.89 7.79
CA SER A 40 24.34 -19.20 8.61
C SER A 40 24.05 -19.04 10.11
N ASP A 41 23.31 -18.00 10.47
CA ASP A 41 22.86 -17.72 11.84
C ASP A 41 21.83 -18.74 12.36
N GLY A 42 21.29 -19.59 11.48
CA GLY A 42 20.38 -20.67 11.85
C GLY A 42 18.98 -20.19 12.19
N VAL A 43 18.44 -19.21 11.45
CA VAL A 43 17.05 -18.78 11.61
C VAL A 43 16.06 -19.92 11.32
N ASP A 44 14.92 -19.93 12.03
CA ASP A 44 13.90 -20.97 11.85
C ASP A 44 13.00 -20.73 10.61
N ILE A 45 12.78 -19.46 10.25
CA ILE A 45 11.93 -19.03 9.14
C ILE A 45 12.39 -17.68 8.60
N LEU A 46 12.26 -17.48 7.28
CA LEU A 46 12.53 -16.22 6.59
C LEU A 46 11.23 -15.59 6.10
N SER A 47 11.09 -14.27 6.33
CA SER A 47 9.97 -13.46 5.83
C SER A 47 10.51 -12.38 4.91
N ILE A 48 10.17 -12.44 3.63
CA ILE A 48 10.72 -11.59 2.57
C ILE A 48 9.59 -10.82 1.88
N SER A 49 9.41 -9.56 2.23
CA SER A 49 8.40 -8.67 1.62
C SER A 49 8.97 -7.82 0.50
N ILE A 50 9.75 -8.45 -0.39
CA ILE A 50 10.30 -7.88 -1.62
C ILE A 50 10.29 -8.96 -2.72
N GLY A 51 10.39 -8.55 -3.97
CA GLY A 51 10.37 -9.44 -5.13
C GLY A 51 10.87 -8.71 -6.38
N PRO A 52 11.18 -9.46 -7.45
CA PRO A 52 11.49 -8.84 -8.73
C PRO A 52 10.25 -8.16 -9.32
N ASP A 53 10.46 -7.27 -10.29
CA ASP A 53 9.37 -6.78 -11.14
C ASP A 53 8.82 -7.94 -11.99
N PRO A 54 7.49 -8.00 -12.21
CA PRO A 54 6.91 -9.00 -13.10
C PRO A 54 7.31 -8.75 -14.56
N PRO A 55 7.45 -9.81 -15.39
CA PRO A 55 7.21 -11.22 -15.06
C PRO A 55 8.34 -11.84 -14.23
N GLN A 56 8.03 -12.94 -13.53
CA GLN A 56 9.03 -13.69 -12.76
C GLN A 56 10.24 -14.07 -13.64
N PRO A 57 11.47 -13.65 -13.29
CA PRO A 57 12.69 -14.09 -13.97
C PRO A 57 13.01 -15.56 -13.68
N SER A 58 13.94 -16.13 -14.45
CA SER A 58 14.46 -17.48 -14.21
C SER A 58 14.88 -17.66 -12.75
N TYR A 59 14.57 -18.83 -12.16
CA TYR A 59 14.95 -19.12 -10.77
C TYR A 59 16.47 -19.09 -10.55
N PHE A 60 17.25 -19.31 -11.61
CA PHE A 60 18.71 -19.29 -11.58
C PHE A 60 19.32 -17.90 -11.77
N GLU A 61 18.49 -16.89 -12.03
CA GLU A 61 18.91 -15.49 -12.25
C GLU A 61 18.25 -14.56 -11.23
N ASN A 62 17.67 -15.11 -10.16
CA ASN A 62 16.94 -14.36 -9.16
C ASN A 62 17.49 -14.64 -7.76
N ALA A 63 18.04 -13.61 -7.12
CA ALA A 63 18.62 -13.68 -5.79
C ALA A 63 17.73 -14.37 -4.75
N ILE A 64 16.43 -14.01 -4.72
CA ILE A 64 15.47 -14.57 -3.75
C ILE A 64 15.26 -16.06 -4.03
N SER A 65 15.10 -16.46 -5.30
CA SER A 65 14.90 -17.86 -5.68
C SER A 65 16.13 -18.71 -5.33
N ILE A 66 17.33 -18.22 -5.61
CA ILE A 66 18.60 -18.90 -5.28
C ILE A 66 18.78 -19.02 -3.76
N GLY A 67 18.68 -17.90 -3.03
CA GLY A 67 18.85 -17.92 -1.58
C GLY A 67 17.78 -18.74 -0.87
N ALA A 68 16.52 -18.70 -1.35
CA ALA A 68 15.45 -19.53 -0.81
C ALA A 68 15.67 -21.03 -1.07
N PHE A 69 16.32 -21.39 -2.19
CA PHE A 69 16.67 -22.79 -2.45
C PHE A 69 17.69 -23.29 -1.41
N HIS A 70 18.72 -22.48 -1.10
CA HIS A 70 19.70 -22.81 -0.07
C HIS A 70 19.08 -22.85 1.35
N ALA A 71 18.13 -21.96 1.64
CA ALA A 71 17.35 -22.01 2.89
C ALA A 71 16.54 -23.31 2.98
N PHE A 72 15.85 -23.68 1.90
CA PHE A 72 15.06 -24.90 1.82
C PHE A 72 15.91 -26.17 2.03
N GLN A 73 17.11 -26.23 1.45
CA GLN A 73 18.05 -27.34 1.67
C GLN A 73 18.46 -27.52 3.12
N LYS A 74 18.41 -26.45 3.93
CA LYS A 74 18.70 -26.46 5.37
C LYS A 74 17.44 -26.56 6.24
N GLY A 75 16.27 -26.79 5.63
CA GLY A 75 14.99 -26.90 6.35
C GLY A 75 14.40 -25.58 6.82
N ILE A 76 14.86 -24.45 6.27
CA ILE A 76 14.36 -23.10 6.60
C ILE A 76 13.28 -22.73 5.58
N LEU A 77 12.06 -22.49 6.05
CA LEU A 77 10.95 -22.05 5.20
C LEU A 77 11.11 -20.57 4.83
N VAL A 78 10.84 -20.22 3.56
CA VAL A 78 10.78 -18.84 3.09
C VAL A 78 9.34 -18.46 2.75
N SER A 79 8.80 -17.46 3.44
CA SER A 79 7.53 -16.81 3.13
C SER A 79 7.80 -15.51 2.39
N ALA A 80 7.28 -15.37 1.16
CA ALA A 80 7.50 -14.19 0.33
C ALA A 80 6.22 -13.65 -0.31
N LEU A 81 6.19 -12.36 -0.62
CA LEU A 81 5.03 -11.73 -1.29
C LEU A 81 4.87 -12.21 -2.73
N ALA A 82 3.64 -12.18 -3.24
CA ALA A 82 3.33 -12.45 -4.65
C ALA A 82 3.52 -11.24 -5.58
N GLY A 83 3.62 -10.03 -5.04
CA GLY A 83 3.63 -8.77 -5.78
C GLY A 83 2.30 -8.00 -5.68
N ASN A 84 2.33 -6.73 -6.07
CA ASN A 84 1.17 -5.82 -6.02
C ASN A 84 0.57 -5.51 -7.41
N SER A 85 0.99 -6.25 -8.44
CA SER A 85 0.42 -6.10 -9.78
C SER A 85 -0.92 -6.85 -9.88
N ALA A 86 -1.90 -6.19 -10.48
CA ALA A 86 -3.27 -6.72 -10.61
C ALA A 86 -3.51 -7.53 -11.90
N PHE A 87 -2.53 -7.63 -12.79
CA PHE A 87 -2.68 -8.30 -14.08
C PHE A 87 -2.45 -9.83 -13.98
N PRO A 88 -3.14 -10.65 -14.78
CA PRO A 88 -2.88 -12.09 -14.84
C PRO A 88 -1.42 -12.40 -15.15
N GLY A 89 -0.84 -13.41 -14.48
CA GLY A 89 0.52 -13.86 -14.72
C GLY A 89 1.61 -12.94 -14.16
N THR A 90 1.28 -12.03 -13.24
CA THR A 90 2.25 -11.10 -12.63
C THR A 90 2.73 -11.47 -11.24
N ALA A 91 2.41 -12.68 -10.77
CA ALA A 91 2.93 -13.19 -9.52
C ALA A 91 4.44 -13.40 -9.60
N THR A 92 5.17 -12.96 -8.58
CA THR A 92 6.61 -13.19 -8.40
C THR A 92 6.90 -13.97 -7.13
N ASN A 93 8.15 -14.38 -6.92
CA ASN A 93 8.57 -15.31 -5.87
C ASN A 93 7.85 -16.67 -5.94
N VAL A 94 7.58 -17.15 -7.16
CA VAL A 94 6.80 -18.37 -7.43
C VAL A 94 7.66 -19.64 -7.55
N ALA A 95 8.91 -19.60 -7.08
CA ALA A 95 9.75 -20.78 -7.05
C ALA A 95 9.12 -21.87 -6.14
N PRO A 96 9.14 -23.16 -6.52
CA PRO A 96 8.40 -24.20 -5.79
C PRO A 96 8.77 -24.39 -4.31
N TRP A 97 9.93 -23.91 -3.89
CA TRP A 97 10.44 -23.97 -2.53
C TRP A 97 10.12 -22.71 -1.69
N ILE A 98 9.33 -21.78 -2.24
CA ILE A 98 8.89 -20.56 -1.58
C ILE A 98 7.39 -20.66 -1.27
N LEU A 99 6.99 -20.27 -0.06
CA LEU A 99 5.60 -19.99 0.26
C LEU A 99 5.25 -18.59 -0.27
N THR A 100 4.65 -18.52 -1.46
CA THR A 100 4.19 -17.28 -2.07
C THR A 100 2.85 -16.84 -1.47
N VAL A 101 2.78 -15.63 -0.92
CA VAL A 101 1.63 -15.12 -0.18
C VAL A 101 0.95 -13.97 -0.94
N ALA A 102 -0.34 -14.13 -1.23
CA ALA A 102 -1.20 -13.09 -1.79
C ALA A 102 -1.81 -12.21 -0.67
N ALA A 103 -2.42 -11.08 -1.06
CA ALA A 103 -3.12 -10.19 -0.15
C ALA A 103 -4.65 -10.31 -0.32
N SER A 104 -5.37 -10.20 0.79
CA SER A 104 -6.83 -10.09 0.82
C SER A 104 -7.26 -9.09 1.89
N SER A 105 -8.50 -8.61 1.79
CA SER A 105 -9.11 -7.78 2.82
C SER A 105 -9.50 -8.58 4.06
N VAL A 106 -9.81 -7.85 5.13
CA VAL A 106 -10.39 -8.36 6.38
C VAL A 106 -11.71 -7.65 6.64
N ASP A 107 -12.49 -8.14 7.61
CA ASP A 107 -13.80 -7.57 7.97
C ASP A 107 -13.77 -6.12 8.47
N ARG A 108 -12.60 -5.64 8.90
CA ARG A 108 -12.44 -4.28 9.43
C ARG A 108 -12.12 -3.27 8.34
N GLU A 109 -13.00 -2.28 8.24
CA GLU A 109 -12.90 -1.17 7.30
C GLU A 109 -12.63 0.16 8.03
N PHE A 110 -11.94 1.08 7.36
CA PHE A 110 -11.73 2.44 7.84
C PHE A 110 -12.38 3.42 6.89
N HIS A 111 -13.36 4.17 7.41
CA HIS A 111 -14.08 5.13 6.60
C HIS A 111 -13.73 6.57 6.92
N SER A 112 -13.63 7.37 5.86
CA SER A 112 -13.68 8.83 5.92
C SER A 112 -15.08 9.28 5.47
N ILE A 113 -15.68 10.19 6.23
CA ILE A 113 -17.03 10.70 5.97
C ILE A 113 -16.92 12.14 5.51
N VAL A 114 -17.52 12.45 4.37
CA VAL A 114 -17.64 13.82 3.83
C VAL A 114 -19.10 14.27 3.94
N TYR A 115 -19.32 15.37 4.65
CA TYR A 115 -20.61 16.01 4.77
C TYR A 115 -20.72 17.14 3.73
N LEU A 116 -21.68 17.04 2.82
CA LEU A 116 -21.98 18.08 1.84
C LEU A 116 -22.95 19.11 2.43
N GLY A 117 -22.96 20.33 1.87
CA GLY A 117 -23.82 21.43 2.33
C GLY A 117 -25.32 21.12 2.20
N ASN A 118 -25.70 20.24 1.27
CA ASN A 118 -27.06 19.77 1.04
C ASN A 118 -27.48 18.61 1.98
N SER A 119 -26.77 18.40 3.10
CA SER A 119 -27.00 17.32 4.07
C SER A 119 -26.77 15.90 3.55
N LYS A 120 -26.26 15.73 2.33
CA LYS A 120 -25.82 14.42 1.85
C LYS A 120 -24.47 14.03 2.45
N VAL A 121 -24.22 12.73 2.51
CA VAL A 121 -23.05 12.16 3.16
C VAL A 121 -22.38 11.17 2.22
N LEU A 122 -21.14 11.45 1.84
CA LEU A 122 -20.30 10.52 1.10
C LEU A 122 -19.47 9.72 2.10
N LYS A 123 -19.46 8.41 1.93
CA LYS A 123 -18.73 7.48 2.81
C LYS A 123 -17.77 6.68 1.95
N ASP A 124 -16.49 6.69 2.28
CA ASP A 124 -15.49 5.93 1.53
C ASP A 124 -14.40 5.38 2.44
N PHE A 125 -13.52 4.55 1.88
CA PHE A 125 -12.34 3.92 2.44
C PHE A 125 -11.13 4.86 2.40
N SER A 126 -10.83 5.50 3.53
CA SER A 126 -9.62 6.30 3.64
C SER A 126 -9.11 6.35 5.08
N LEU A 127 -7.79 6.49 5.21
CA LEU A 127 -7.11 6.69 6.47
C LEU A 127 -6.84 8.18 6.64
N ASN A 128 -7.83 8.92 7.17
CA ASN A 128 -7.63 10.32 7.47
C ASN A 128 -7.33 10.54 8.97
N PRO A 129 -6.06 10.79 9.37
CA PRO A 129 -5.72 11.14 10.74
C PRO A 129 -6.10 12.57 11.11
N ILE A 130 -6.33 13.45 10.13
CA ILE A 130 -6.51 14.89 10.34
C ILE A 130 -7.99 15.24 10.17
N LYS A 131 -8.61 15.72 11.24
CA LYS A 131 -9.99 16.20 11.20
C LYS A 131 -10.04 17.61 10.60
N MET A 132 -11.00 17.88 9.73
CA MET A 132 -11.35 19.26 9.36
C MET A 132 -12.16 19.91 10.48
N GLU A 133 -11.72 21.08 10.94
CA GLU A 133 -12.36 21.81 12.04
C GLU A 133 -13.48 22.76 11.56
N ALA A 134 -13.58 23.00 10.26
CA ALA A 134 -14.57 23.88 9.64
C ALA A 134 -15.06 23.34 8.28
N TYR A 135 -16.15 23.91 7.80
CA TYR A 135 -16.62 23.71 6.44
C TYR A 135 -15.85 24.61 5.47
N TYR A 136 -15.54 24.08 4.29
CA TYR A 136 -14.79 24.78 3.25
C TYR A 136 -15.53 24.69 1.91
N GLY A 137 -15.33 25.70 1.07
CA GLY A 137 -15.84 25.68 -0.30
C GLY A 137 -15.16 24.57 -1.12
N LEU A 138 -15.94 23.92 -1.99
CA LEU A 138 -15.46 22.88 -2.88
C LEU A 138 -15.20 23.48 -4.27
N ILE A 139 -14.05 23.14 -4.86
CA ILE A 139 -13.72 23.50 -6.23
C ILE A 139 -13.28 22.25 -6.99
N ALA A 140 -13.48 22.24 -8.31
CA ALA A 140 -12.93 21.19 -9.15
C ALA A 140 -11.39 21.25 -9.11
N GLY A 141 -10.72 20.10 -9.10
CA GLY A 141 -9.25 20.05 -9.13
C GLY A 141 -8.65 20.78 -10.34
N SER A 142 -9.36 20.80 -11.47
CA SER A 142 -8.99 21.57 -12.67
C SER A 142 -9.03 23.09 -12.46
N ALA A 143 -9.84 23.58 -11.52
CA ALA A 143 -9.91 24.99 -11.13
C ALA A 143 -8.90 25.35 -10.03
N ALA A 144 -8.27 24.37 -9.38
CA ALA A 144 -7.28 24.56 -8.31
C ALA A 144 -5.86 24.91 -8.84
N VAL A 145 -5.72 25.24 -10.12
CA VAL A 145 -4.43 25.55 -10.76
C VAL A 145 -4.01 26.98 -10.44
N ALA A 146 -3.07 27.15 -9.50
CA ALA A 146 -2.37 28.42 -9.33
C ALA A 146 -1.32 28.61 -10.45
N PRO A 147 -1.01 29.84 -10.88
CA PRO A 147 0.07 30.08 -11.84
C PRO A 147 1.38 29.44 -11.34
N ARG A 148 1.98 28.56 -12.16
CA ARG A 148 3.21 27.77 -11.87
C ARG A 148 3.06 26.57 -10.92
N VAL A 149 1.84 26.19 -10.51
CA VAL A 149 1.60 24.97 -9.73
C VAL A 149 0.83 23.96 -10.58
N THR A 150 1.45 22.81 -10.87
CA THR A 150 0.76 21.69 -11.50
C THR A 150 -0.28 21.12 -10.54
N ALA A 151 -1.44 20.70 -11.07
CA ALA A 151 -2.56 20.09 -10.33
C ALA A 151 -2.18 18.83 -9.51
N LYS A 152 -0.92 18.38 -9.56
CA LYS A 152 -0.40 17.24 -8.80
C LYS A 152 -0.16 17.54 -7.32
N ASN A 153 -0.05 18.80 -6.89
CA ASN A 153 0.23 19.15 -5.49
C ASN A 153 -0.82 20.08 -4.89
N ALA A 154 -2.01 19.54 -4.58
CA ALA A 154 -3.11 20.29 -3.95
C ALA A 154 -2.65 21.10 -2.72
N ARG A 155 -1.76 20.54 -1.89
CA ARG A 155 -1.17 21.26 -0.75
C ARG A 155 -0.36 22.49 -1.16
N GLN A 156 0.45 22.41 -2.23
CA GLN A 156 1.23 23.55 -2.72
C GLN A 156 0.33 24.62 -3.34
N ALA A 157 -0.84 24.23 -3.85
CA ALA A 157 -1.87 25.16 -4.30
C ALA A 157 -2.67 25.82 -3.16
N GLY A 158 -2.36 25.50 -1.89
CA GLY A 158 -3.06 26.05 -0.72
C GLY A 158 -4.35 25.33 -0.35
N ALA A 159 -4.61 24.15 -0.92
CA ALA A 159 -5.79 23.36 -0.55
C ALA A 159 -5.69 22.90 0.91
N VAL A 160 -6.80 23.05 1.62
CA VAL A 160 -6.97 22.61 3.02
C VAL A 160 -7.51 21.18 3.12
N GLY A 161 -7.98 20.62 2.01
CA GLY A 161 -8.37 19.22 1.89
C GLY A 161 -8.52 18.76 0.44
N LEU A 162 -8.76 17.47 0.24
CA LEU A 162 -8.85 16.85 -1.08
C LEU A 162 -9.87 15.70 -1.10
N ILE A 163 -10.65 15.63 -2.18
CA ILE A 163 -11.48 14.47 -2.50
C ILE A 163 -10.95 13.91 -3.82
N LEU A 164 -10.42 12.69 -3.80
CA LEU A 164 -9.93 11.99 -4.99
C LEU A 164 -10.97 10.96 -5.43
N ILE A 165 -11.15 10.80 -6.74
CA ILE A 165 -12.05 9.80 -7.29
C ILE A 165 -11.20 8.65 -7.83
N ASP A 166 -11.43 7.43 -7.35
CA ASP A 166 -10.83 6.22 -7.90
C ASP A 166 -11.91 5.15 -8.12
N PRO A 167 -12.25 4.83 -9.38
CA PRO A 167 -13.28 3.84 -9.67
C PRO A 167 -12.83 2.40 -9.42
N SER A 168 -11.53 2.16 -9.21
CA SER A 168 -10.91 0.84 -9.14
C SER A 168 -10.59 0.39 -7.71
N ILE A 169 -10.37 1.32 -6.78
CA ILE A 169 -9.99 0.98 -5.41
C ILE A 169 -11.19 1.09 -4.48
N LYS A 170 -11.60 -0.05 -3.93
CA LYS A 170 -12.71 -0.12 -2.95
C LYS A 170 -12.29 -0.60 -1.58
N GLU A 171 -11.09 -1.14 -1.41
CA GLU A 171 -10.73 -1.88 -0.18
C GLU A 171 -9.36 -1.48 0.41
N VAL A 172 -8.68 -0.49 -0.17
CA VAL A 172 -7.37 -0.01 0.30
C VAL A 172 -7.49 1.46 0.72
N GLY A 173 -7.29 1.72 2.00
CA GLY A 173 -7.29 3.08 2.54
C GLY A 173 -5.93 3.76 2.36
N PHE A 174 -5.94 4.94 1.74
CA PHE A 174 -4.74 5.79 1.66
C PHE A 174 -4.73 6.87 2.74
N GLN A 175 -3.53 7.21 3.19
CA GLN A 175 -3.27 8.35 4.04
C GLN A 175 -2.76 9.52 3.20
N PHE A 176 -3.32 10.70 3.46
CA PHE A 176 -2.93 11.94 2.80
C PHE A 176 -2.23 12.89 3.79
N ILE A 177 -1.41 13.79 3.25
CA ILE A 177 -0.69 14.82 4.02
C ILE A 177 -1.57 16.01 4.42
N ILE A 178 -2.75 16.13 3.83
CA ILE A 178 -3.83 17.06 4.18
C ILE A 178 -5.11 16.22 4.40
N PRO A 179 -6.12 16.73 5.12
CA PRO A 179 -7.41 16.06 5.21
C PRO A 179 -7.90 15.62 3.83
N GLY A 180 -8.12 14.33 3.65
CA GLY A 180 -8.49 13.83 2.35
C GLY A 180 -9.21 12.51 2.41
N THR A 181 -9.96 12.24 1.34
CA THR A 181 -10.61 10.95 1.13
C THR A 181 -10.44 10.54 -0.33
N LEU A 182 -10.40 9.23 -0.54
CA LEU A 182 -10.73 8.64 -1.84
C LEU A 182 -12.26 8.52 -1.89
N ILE A 183 -12.87 8.52 -3.07
CA ILE A 183 -14.28 8.18 -3.30
C ILE A 183 -14.42 7.26 -4.51
N GLY A 184 -15.34 6.30 -4.42
CA GLY A 184 -15.77 5.48 -5.54
C GLY A 184 -16.57 6.24 -6.60
N GLN A 185 -16.92 5.53 -7.68
CA GLN A 185 -17.66 6.10 -8.82
C GLN A 185 -19.08 6.56 -8.45
N GLU A 186 -19.77 5.83 -7.56
CA GLU A 186 -21.14 6.16 -7.14
C GLU A 186 -21.17 7.45 -6.32
N GLU A 187 -20.29 7.57 -5.33
CA GLU A 187 -20.12 8.79 -4.53
C GLU A 187 -19.63 9.97 -5.38
N ALA A 188 -18.85 9.70 -6.44
CA ALA A 188 -18.38 10.73 -7.36
C ALA A 188 -19.53 11.35 -8.18
N GLU A 189 -20.49 10.54 -8.63
CA GLU A 189 -21.68 11.03 -9.33
C GLU A 189 -22.53 11.94 -8.42
N GLU A 190 -22.67 11.56 -7.14
CA GLU A 190 -23.35 12.39 -6.15
C GLU A 190 -22.61 13.71 -5.87
N LEU A 191 -21.29 13.66 -5.74
CA LEU A 191 -20.45 14.84 -5.56
C LEU A 191 -20.57 15.81 -6.75
N GLN A 192 -20.54 15.28 -7.97
CA GLN A 192 -20.69 16.07 -9.19
C GLN A 192 -22.06 16.72 -9.29
N ALA A 193 -23.13 16.00 -8.96
CA ALA A 193 -24.48 16.55 -8.92
C ALA A 193 -24.59 17.72 -7.93
N TYR A 194 -23.98 17.59 -6.74
CA TYR A 194 -23.93 18.68 -5.74
C TYR A 194 -23.16 19.91 -6.24
N MET A 195 -22.01 19.71 -6.88
CA MET A 195 -21.21 20.81 -7.42
C MET A 195 -21.94 21.61 -8.51
N ILE A 196 -22.78 20.95 -9.31
CA ILE A 196 -23.57 21.61 -10.36
C ILE A 196 -24.76 22.38 -9.77
N SER A 197 -25.36 21.90 -8.69
CA SER A 197 -26.54 22.55 -8.09
C SER A 197 -26.23 23.79 -7.24
N GLU A 198 -24.99 23.92 -6.75
CA GLU A 198 -24.54 24.99 -5.85
C GLU A 198 -23.60 26.02 -6.53
N MET A 199 -23.37 25.87 -7.84
CA MET A 199 -22.67 26.84 -8.70
C MET A 199 -23.66 27.66 -9.53
#